data_AF-A0A8C5K824-F1
#
_entry.id   AF-A0A8C5K824-F1
#
_cell.length_a   1.000
_cell.length_b   1.000
_cell.length_c   1.000
_cell.angle_alpha   90.00
_cell.angle_beta   90.00
_cell.angle_gamma   90.00
#
_symmetry.space_group_name_H-M   'P 1'
#
loop_
_entity.id
_entity.type
_entity.pdbx_description
1 polymer ?
#
loop_
_entity_poly.entity_id
_entity_poly.type
_entity_poly.pdbx_seq_one_letter_code
_entity_poly.pdbx_strand_id
1 'polypeptide(L)'
;KTNPADPRGSGGSARACSPPCRRCRFSPVSYEEAHAPHYIAHRKGWLSAHTGNLDGEAHAAERTVEDVFLRKFMLGTFPGCLADHVVLKRRANQLDICALVLRQLPAHKFYFLVGYSETLLSHFYKCPVRLHLQTVPAKVVYKYL
;
A
#
# COMPACT_ATOMS: atom_id res chain seq x y z
N LYS A 1 36.50 -18.16 38.74
CA LYS A 1 35.16 -18.74 38.93
C LYS A 1 34.17 -17.77 38.31
N THR A 2 33.86 -17.97 37.03
CA THR A 2 32.62 -18.60 36.53
C THR A 2 31.53 -17.57 36.23
N ASN A 3 31.57 -17.18 34.97
CA ASN A 3 30.50 -16.96 34.01
C ASN A 3 29.54 -15.74 34.04
N PRO A 4 29.25 -15.22 32.83
CA PRO A 4 28.28 -14.18 32.52
C PRO A 4 26.87 -14.76 32.31
N ALA A 5 25.85 -13.92 32.55
CA ALA A 5 24.46 -14.10 32.13
C ALA A 5 23.87 -12.67 32.09
N ASP A 6 23.16 -12.17 31.09
CA ASP A 6 22.36 -12.79 30.05
C ASP A 6 21.97 -11.64 29.07
N PRO A 7 22.36 -11.60 27.77
CA PRO A 7 21.85 -10.60 26.86
C PRO A 7 20.57 -11.14 26.21
N ARG A 8 19.51 -11.33 26.99
CA ARG A 8 18.15 -11.48 26.44
C ARG A 8 17.51 -10.11 26.28
N GLY A 9 18.18 -9.26 25.49
CA GLY A 9 17.64 -8.01 24.98
C GLY A 9 16.80 -8.27 23.72
N SER A 10 15.48 -8.12 23.85
CA SER A 10 14.62 -7.48 22.84
C SER A 10 14.76 -7.91 21.37
N GLY A 11 14.66 -9.21 21.06
CA GLY A 11 14.52 -9.73 19.68
C GLY A 11 13.16 -9.46 18.99
N GLY A 12 12.43 -8.41 19.38
CA GLY A 12 11.04 -8.15 18.95
C GLY A 12 10.86 -7.24 17.73
N SER A 13 11.87 -6.46 17.35
CA SER A 13 11.71 -5.43 16.30
C SER A 13 11.94 -5.94 14.87
N ALA A 14 12.70 -7.03 14.69
CA ALA A 14 13.18 -7.45 13.37
C ALA A 14 12.14 -8.10 12.44
N ARG A 15 10.89 -8.30 12.88
CA ARG A 15 9.83 -8.95 12.07
C ARG A 15 8.77 -8.00 11.53
N ALA A 16 8.86 -6.69 11.80
CA ALA A 16 7.89 -5.74 11.29
C ALA A 16 8.04 -5.61 9.76
N CYS A 17 7.00 -6.00 9.03
CA CYS A 17 6.86 -5.83 7.57
C CYS A 17 8.04 -6.34 6.72
N SER A 18 8.78 -7.34 7.21
CA SER A 18 9.89 -7.95 6.48
C SER A 18 9.53 -9.40 6.12
N PRO A 19 9.62 -9.81 4.84
CA PRO A 19 9.31 -11.18 4.46
C PRO A 19 10.33 -12.15 5.10
N PRO A 20 9.89 -13.25 5.72
CA PRO A 20 10.80 -14.24 6.28
C PRO A 20 11.57 -14.93 5.14
N CYS A 21 12.89 -15.03 5.25
CA CYS A 21 13.69 -15.84 4.34
C CYS A 21 13.31 -17.32 4.54
N ARG A 22 12.60 -17.91 3.59
CA ARG A 22 12.17 -19.31 3.65
C ARG A 22 13.29 -20.20 3.13
N ARG A 23 13.75 -21.13 3.96
CA ARG A 23 14.93 -21.98 3.72
C ARG A 23 14.82 -22.89 2.48
N CYS A 24 13.64 -23.08 1.92
CA CYS A 24 13.40 -23.83 0.69
C CYS A 24 12.29 -23.15 -0.13
N ARG A 25 12.62 -22.71 -1.36
CA ARG A 25 11.80 -22.04 -2.40
C ARG A 25 11.96 -20.51 -2.45
N PHE A 26 12.67 -20.08 -3.50
CA PHE A 26 12.74 -18.70 -4.00
C PHE A 26 11.33 -18.11 -4.16
N SER A 27 10.97 -17.23 -3.23
CA SER A 27 9.69 -16.53 -3.28
C SER A 27 9.84 -15.23 -4.09
N PRO A 28 9.00 -14.98 -5.12
CA PRO A 28 9.04 -13.72 -5.84
C PRO A 28 8.49 -12.60 -4.97
N VAL A 29 9.28 -11.56 -4.74
CA VAL A 29 8.91 -10.41 -3.89
C VAL A 29 8.91 -9.13 -4.72
N SER A 30 7.89 -8.28 -4.52
CA SER A 30 7.84 -6.98 -5.19
C SER A 30 8.76 -5.96 -4.49
N TYR A 31 9.08 -4.87 -5.17
CA TYR A 31 10.00 -3.85 -4.65
C TYR A 31 9.57 -3.33 -3.27
N GLU A 32 8.27 -3.07 -3.11
CA GLU A 32 7.64 -2.53 -1.91
C GLU A 32 7.71 -3.49 -0.71
N GLU A 33 7.63 -4.80 -0.97
CA GLU A 33 7.67 -5.88 0.02
C GLU A 33 9.12 -6.27 0.38
N ALA A 34 10.07 -6.08 -0.53
CA ALA A 34 11.47 -6.50 -0.35
C ALA A 34 12.27 -5.61 0.61
N HIS A 35 11.77 -4.40 0.92
CA HIS A 35 12.46 -3.43 1.73
C HIS A 35 11.84 -3.34 3.13
N ALA A 36 12.66 -3.50 4.15
CA ALA A 36 12.26 -3.35 5.54
C ALA A 36 11.87 -1.88 5.87
N PRO A 37 11.10 -1.63 6.95
CA PRO A 37 10.57 -0.31 7.29
C PRO A 37 11.63 0.79 7.47
N HIS A 38 12.83 0.44 7.92
CA HIS A 38 13.91 1.42 8.12
C HIS A 38 14.50 1.99 6.81
N TYR A 39 14.09 1.48 5.65
CA TYR A 39 14.48 2.03 4.34
C TYR A 39 13.48 3.03 3.75
N ILE A 40 12.41 3.36 4.48
CA ILE A 40 11.48 4.41 4.07
C ILE A 40 12.23 5.77 4.05
N ALA A 41 11.96 6.58 3.04
CA ALA A 41 12.65 7.83 2.68
C ALA A 41 14.10 7.68 2.14
N HIS A 42 14.72 6.50 2.21
CA HIS A 42 16.04 6.25 1.61
C HIS A 42 15.96 5.52 0.26
N ARG A 43 15.24 4.41 0.24
CA ARG A 43 15.03 3.58 -0.97
C ARG A 43 13.58 3.59 -1.38
N LYS A 44 12.68 3.52 -0.41
CA LYS A 44 11.23 3.45 -0.60
C LYS A 44 10.57 4.79 -0.27
N GLY A 45 9.58 5.18 -1.08
CA GLY A 45 8.75 6.35 -0.83
C GLY A 45 7.57 6.06 0.10
N TRP A 46 6.65 7.02 0.18
CA TRP A 46 5.40 6.89 0.92
C TRP A 46 4.24 6.44 0.02
N LEU A 47 3.42 5.53 0.52
CA LEU A 47 2.23 5.03 -0.19
C LEU A 47 1.03 5.97 -0.06
N SER A 48 0.99 6.83 0.96
CA SER A 48 0.01 7.91 1.03
C SER A 48 0.68 9.26 1.26
N ALA A 49 0.26 10.25 0.48
CA ALA A 49 0.76 11.62 0.56
C ALA A 49 -0.40 12.57 0.90
N HIS A 50 -0.30 13.21 2.07
CA HIS A 50 -1.24 14.20 2.61
C HIS A 50 -0.50 15.17 3.53
N THR A 51 -1.09 16.33 3.82
CA THR A 51 -0.46 17.40 4.62
C THR A 51 -0.57 17.21 6.13
N GLY A 52 -1.50 16.38 6.61
CA GLY A 52 -1.80 16.25 8.04
C GLY A 52 -0.65 15.76 8.93
N ASN A 53 0.41 15.16 8.38
CA ASN A 53 1.59 14.74 9.15
C ASN A 53 2.70 15.82 9.20
N LEU A 54 2.47 17.00 8.63
CA LEU A 54 3.40 18.12 8.74
C LEU A 54 3.27 18.79 10.13
N ASP A 55 4.33 19.44 10.56
CA ASP A 55 4.33 20.15 11.84
C ASP A 55 3.33 21.31 11.82
N GLY A 56 2.50 21.41 12.86
CA GLY A 56 1.43 22.41 12.97
C GLY A 56 0.14 22.13 12.18
N GLU A 57 0.07 21.03 11.42
CA GLU A 57 -1.15 20.66 10.69
C GLU A 57 -2.10 19.79 11.53
N ALA A 58 -3.40 19.92 11.24
CA ALA A 58 -4.45 19.16 11.91
C ALA A 58 -4.98 18.00 11.02
N HIS A 59 -5.93 17.22 11.56
CA HIS A 59 -6.67 16.18 10.83
C HIS A 59 -5.89 14.93 10.38
N ALA A 60 -4.68 14.66 10.90
CA ALA A 60 -3.94 13.43 10.60
C ALA A 60 -4.78 12.16 10.86
N ALA A 61 -5.47 12.11 12.00
CA ALA A 61 -6.27 10.94 12.41
C ALA A 61 -7.37 10.60 11.38
N GLU A 62 -8.15 11.58 10.95
CA GLU A 62 -9.22 11.39 9.95
C GLU A 62 -8.65 10.86 8.63
N ARG A 63 -7.54 11.44 8.16
CA ARG A 63 -6.88 11.00 6.91
C ARG A 63 -6.34 9.58 6.99
N THR A 64 -5.85 9.16 8.15
CA THR A 64 -5.40 7.77 8.33
C THR A 64 -6.55 6.77 8.30
N VAL A 65 -7.70 7.10 8.89
CA VAL A 65 -8.91 6.25 8.84
C VAL A 65 -9.40 6.10 7.41
N GLU A 66 -9.44 7.20 6.66
CA GLU A 66 -9.77 7.20 5.23
C GLU A 66 -8.80 6.32 4.42
N ASP A 67 -7.49 6.43 4.65
CA ASP A 67 -6.48 5.65 3.94
C ASP A 67 -6.66 4.15 4.18
N VAL A 68 -6.94 3.74 5.42
CA VAL A 68 -7.18 2.33 5.76
C VAL A 68 -8.46 1.83 5.12
N PHE A 69 -9.53 2.64 5.12
CA PHE A 69 -10.77 2.31 4.44
C PHE A 69 -10.57 2.12 2.95
N LEU A 70 -9.94 3.08 2.27
CA LEU A 70 -9.69 3.03 0.82
C LEU A 70 -8.87 1.81 0.42
N ARG A 71 -7.85 1.45 1.19
CA ARG A 71 -7.04 0.25 0.92
C ARG A 71 -7.87 -1.04 1.01
N LYS A 72 -8.73 -1.16 2.03
CA LYS A 72 -9.63 -2.31 2.18
C LYS A 72 -10.72 -2.34 1.11
N PHE A 73 -11.29 -1.17 0.79
CA PHE A 73 -12.28 -1.01 -0.27
C PHE A 73 -11.71 -1.46 -1.61
N MET A 74 -10.54 -0.94 -2.00
CA MET A 74 -9.88 -1.32 -3.25
C MET A 74 -9.55 -2.81 -3.33
N LEU A 75 -9.11 -3.41 -2.22
CA LEU A 75 -8.86 -4.85 -2.15
C LEU A 75 -10.15 -5.67 -2.34
N GLY A 76 -11.29 -5.18 -1.84
CA GLY A 76 -12.59 -5.81 -2.02
C GLY A 76 -13.20 -5.60 -3.41
N THR A 77 -13.07 -4.40 -3.98
CA THR A 77 -13.64 -4.04 -5.29
C THR A 77 -12.90 -4.71 -6.44
N PHE A 78 -11.57 -4.91 -6.31
CA PHE A 78 -10.72 -5.53 -7.33
C PHE A 78 -10.12 -6.86 -6.82
N PRO A 79 -10.96 -7.90 -6.64
CA PRO A 79 -10.49 -9.18 -6.09
C PRO A 79 -9.48 -9.85 -7.03
N GLY A 80 -8.31 -10.20 -6.51
CA GLY A 80 -7.26 -10.90 -7.26
C GLY A 80 -6.58 -10.09 -8.37
N CYS A 81 -7.03 -8.85 -8.61
CA CYS A 81 -6.57 -8.03 -9.71
C CYS A 81 -5.49 -7.02 -9.31
N LEU A 82 -5.34 -6.66 -8.04
CA LEU A 82 -4.29 -5.75 -7.60
C LEU A 82 -2.91 -6.44 -7.61
N ALA A 83 -1.96 -5.88 -8.36
CA ALA A 83 -0.61 -6.42 -8.47
C ALA A 83 0.28 -6.02 -7.28
N ASP A 84 0.12 -4.78 -6.80
CA ASP A 84 0.90 -4.16 -5.72
C ASP A 84 -0.01 -3.31 -4.81
N HIS A 85 0.59 -2.71 -3.77
CA HIS A 85 -0.11 -1.80 -2.88
C HIS A 85 -0.62 -0.54 -3.59
N VAL A 86 -1.78 -0.05 -3.16
CA VAL A 86 -2.41 1.17 -3.69
C VAL A 86 -1.67 2.41 -3.21
N VAL A 87 -1.44 3.36 -4.13
CA VAL A 87 -0.84 4.66 -3.84
C VAL A 87 -1.93 5.73 -3.78
N LEU A 88 -1.99 6.45 -2.67
CA LEU A 88 -2.99 7.48 -2.41
C LEU A 88 -2.35 8.86 -2.46
N LYS A 89 -2.89 9.76 -3.27
CA LYS A 89 -2.41 11.14 -3.38
C LYS A 89 -3.57 12.09 -3.10
N ARG A 90 -3.43 12.96 -2.10
CA ARG A 90 -4.37 14.06 -1.88
C ARG A 90 -3.76 15.35 -2.42
N ARG A 91 -4.45 16.01 -3.34
CA ARG A 91 -4.07 17.33 -3.87
C ARG A 91 -5.23 18.28 -3.65
N ALA A 92 -5.08 19.21 -2.70
CA ALA A 92 -6.18 20.05 -2.24
C ALA A 92 -7.42 19.18 -1.89
N ASN A 93 -8.59 19.50 -2.44
CA ASN A 93 -9.82 18.74 -2.22
C ASN A 93 -9.90 17.46 -3.08
N GLN A 94 -8.98 17.24 -4.02
CA GLN A 94 -9.05 16.07 -4.91
C GLN A 94 -8.30 14.88 -4.32
N LEU A 95 -8.95 13.71 -4.37
CA LEU A 95 -8.36 12.45 -3.96
C LEU A 95 -8.07 11.58 -5.18
N ASP A 96 -6.79 11.30 -5.41
CA ASP A 96 -6.32 10.47 -6.51
C ASP A 96 -5.87 9.10 -5.99
N ILE A 97 -6.52 8.06 -6.50
CA ILE A 97 -6.20 6.66 -6.19
C ILE A 97 -5.44 6.09 -7.37
N CYS A 98 -4.18 5.72 -7.17
CA CYS A 98 -3.35 5.08 -8.19
C CYS A 98 -3.18 3.60 -7.85
N ALA A 99 -3.60 2.72 -8.75
CA ALA A 99 -3.51 1.27 -8.55
C ALA A 99 -2.87 0.57 -9.75
N LEU A 100 -1.98 -0.39 -9.45
CA LEU A 100 -1.42 -1.32 -10.42
C LEU A 100 -2.29 -2.58 -10.47
N VAL A 101 -2.79 -2.91 -11.66
CA VAL A 101 -3.81 -3.93 -11.87
C VAL A 101 -3.37 -4.97 -12.90
N LEU A 102 -3.66 -6.24 -12.62
CA LEU A 102 -3.44 -7.38 -13.51
C LEU A 102 -4.56 -7.49 -14.54
N ARG A 103 -4.22 -7.95 -15.75
CA ARG A 103 -5.15 -8.13 -16.88
C ARG A 103 -6.00 -9.41 -16.76
N GLN A 104 -6.60 -9.65 -15.59
CA GLN A 104 -7.45 -10.83 -15.35
C GLN A 104 -8.90 -10.63 -15.82
N LEU A 105 -9.41 -9.39 -15.74
CA LEU A 105 -10.77 -9.03 -16.12
C LEU A 105 -10.80 -8.37 -17.51
N PRO A 106 -11.91 -8.47 -18.24
CA PRO A 106 -12.10 -7.73 -19.49
C PRO A 106 -12.28 -6.23 -19.23
N ALA A 107 -11.86 -5.40 -20.19
CA ALA A 107 -11.80 -3.94 -20.06
C ALA A 107 -13.14 -3.28 -19.68
N HIS A 108 -14.27 -3.77 -20.20
CA HIS A 108 -15.59 -3.20 -19.90
C HIS A 108 -15.95 -3.28 -18.41
N LYS A 109 -15.54 -4.35 -17.70
CA LYS A 109 -15.75 -4.47 -16.25
C LYS A 109 -14.87 -3.50 -15.48
N PHE A 110 -13.66 -3.25 -15.95
CA PHE A 110 -12.79 -2.25 -15.34
C PHE A 110 -13.43 -0.87 -15.41
N TYR A 111 -13.87 -0.42 -16.59
CA TYR A 111 -14.53 0.89 -16.72
C TYR A 111 -15.79 1.01 -15.84
N PHE A 112 -16.58 -0.06 -15.72
CA PHE A 112 -17.71 -0.09 -14.79
C PHE A 112 -17.28 0.08 -13.33
N LEU A 113 -16.28 -0.67 -12.87
CA LEU A 113 -15.79 -0.59 -11.49
C LEU A 113 -15.13 0.76 -11.20
N VAL A 114 -14.45 1.36 -12.19
CA VAL A 114 -13.91 2.72 -12.08
C VAL A 114 -15.05 3.72 -11.87
N GLY A 115 -16.06 3.74 -12.74
CA GLY A 115 -17.20 4.66 -12.58
C GLY A 115 -17.99 4.44 -11.28
N TYR A 116 -18.19 3.18 -10.88
CA TYR A 116 -18.82 2.83 -9.60
C TYR A 116 -18.03 3.38 -8.40
N SER A 117 -16.72 3.15 -8.36
CA SER A 117 -15.89 3.60 -7.24
C SER A 117 -15.74 5.12 -7.19
N GLU A 118 -15.54 5.79 -8.33
CA GLU A 118 -15.45 7.25 -8.39
C GLU A 118 -16.72 7.92 -7.90
N THR A 119 -17.89 7.46 -8.37
CA THR A 119 -19.18 8.03 -7.95
C THR A 119 -19.49 7.76 -6.48
N LEU A 120 -19.33 6.52 -6.01
CA LEU A 120 -19.58 6.15 -4.62
C LEU A 120 -18.68 6.94 -3.66
N LEU A 121 -17.37 6.96 -3.92
CA LEU A 121 -16.41 7.63 -3.05
C LEU A 121 -16.60 9.15 -3.07
N SER A 122 -16.98 9.72 -4.22
CA SER A 122 -17.28 11.16 -4.29
C SER A 122 -18.52 11.53 -3.46
N HIS A 123 -19.55 10.69 -3.46
CA HIS A 123 -20.74 10.92 -2.63
C HIS A 123 -20.50 10.69 -1.14
N PHE A 124 -19.63 9.73 -0.78
CA PHE A 124 -19.31 9.39 0.60
C PHE A 124 -18.43 10.45 1.26
N TYR A 125 -17.34 10.86 0.60
CA TYR A 125 -16.37 11.83 1.15
C TYR A 125 -16.68 13.29 0.80
N LYS A 126 -17.69 13.54 -0.05
CA LYS A 126 -18.04 14.89 -0.55
C LYS A 126 -16.90 15.59 -1.28
N CYS A 127 -15.96 14.83 -1.82
CA CYS A 127 -14.78 15.33 -2.53
C CYS A 127 -14.70 14.69 -3.93
N PRO A 128 -14.12 15.37 -4.94
CA PRO A 128 -13.90 14.75 -6.24
C PRO A 128 -12.83 13.67 -6.14
N VAL A 129 -13.21 12.43 -6.44
CA VAL A 129 -12.29 11.27 -6.46
C VAL A 129 -11.97 10.91 -7.91
N ARG A 130 -10.68 10.70 -8.21
CA ARG A 130 -10.22 10.18 -9.50
C ARG A 130 -9.41 8.91 -9.32
N LEU A 131 -9.68 7.92 -10.16
CA LEU A 131 -9.03 6.62 -10.06
C LEU A 131 -8.19 6.35 -11.31
N HIS A 132 -6.88 6.19 -11.09
CA HIS A 132 -5.88 5.92 -12.11
C HIS A 132 -5.46 4.46 -12.07
N LEU A 133 -5.83 3.70 -13.10
CA LEU A 133 -5.45 2.31 -13.27
C LEU A 133 -4.29 2.18 -14.25
N GLN A 134 -3.24 1.48 -13.84
CA GLN A 134 -2.17 1.06 -14.73
C GLN A 134 -2.18 -0.46 -14.84
N THR A 135 -2.34 -0.99 -16.06
CA THR A 135 -2.40 -2.43 -16.28
C THR A 135 -1.01 -3.03 -16.48
N VAL A 136 -0.76 -4.15 -15.80
CA VAL A 136 0.49 -4.92 -15.87
C VAL A 136 0.15 -6.36 -16.23
N PRO A 137 0.91 -7.04 -17.11
CA PRO A 137 0.61 -8.42 -17.50
C PRO A 137 0.79 -9.43 -16.35
N ALA A 138 1.77 -9.22 -15.46
CA ALA A 138 2.07 -10.09 -14.32
C ALA A 138 2.58 -9.27 -13.12
N LYS A 139 2.58 -9.82 -11.90
CA LYS A 139 3.12 -9.15 -10.71
C LYS A 139 4.60 -8.80 -10.95
N VAL A 140 4.99 -7.55 -10.69
CA VAL A 140 6.36 -7.09 -10.92
C VAL A 140 7.28 -7.67 -9.85
N VAL A 141 8.18 -8.56 -10.26
CA VAL A 141 9.14 -9.21 -9.36
C VAL A 141 10.42 -8.39 -9.33
N TYR A 142 10.87 -8.01 -8.13
CA TYR A 142 12.11 -7.29 -7.94
C TYR A 142 13.26 -8.23 -7.53
N LYS A 143 13.01 -9.11 -6.55
CA LYS A 143 14.00 -10.07 -6.03
C LYS A 143 13.34 -11.39 -5.69
N TYR A 144 14.17 -12.44 -5.68
CA TYR A 144 13.82 -13.76 -5.18
C TYR A 144 14.53 -13.97 -3.83
N LEU A 145 13.75 -14.20 -2.77
CA LEU A 145 14.23 -14.41 -1.39
C LEU A 145 13.92 -15.82 -0.87
#